data_AF-A0AAP0EVA4-F1
#
_entry.id   AF-A0AAP0EVA4-F1
#
_cell.length_a   1.000
_cell.length_b   1.000
_cell.length_c   1.000
_cell.angle_alpha   90.00
_cell.angle_beta   90.00
_cell.angle_gamma   90.00
#
_symmetry.space_group_name_H-M   'P 1'
#
loop_
_entity.id
_entity.type
_entity.pdbx_description
1 polymer ?
#
loop_
_entity_poly.entity_id
_entity_poly.type
_entity_poly.pdbx_seq_one_letter_code
_entity_poly.pdbx_strand_id
1 'polypeptide(L)' 'MAETRAQAVCAKEALELLNCATETPYDPQKCARLMNSLHDCVLKKKVKKFLLPEQSEPSQPESAQRTEEKSIS' A
#
# COMPACT_ATOMS: atom_id res chain seq x y z
N MET A 1 7.00 -8.88 27.71
CA MET A 1 7.95 -8.85 26.58
C MET A 1 7.68 -7.56 25.82
N ALA A 2 8.55 -6.56 25.98
CA ALA A 2 8.40 -5.28 25.31
C ALA A 2 9.09 -5.40 23.96
N GLU A 3 8.32 -5.78 22.95
CA GLU A 3 8.70 -5.59 21.56
C GLU A 3 9.12 -4.14 21.43
N THR A 4 10.40 -3.92 21.15
CA THR A 4 10.94 -2.64 20.70
C THR A 4 10.22 -2.33 19.40
N ARG A 5 9.01 -1.79 19.50
CA ARG A 5 8.25 -1.23 18.38
C ARG A 5 9.21 -0.24 17.75
N ALA A 6 9.83 -0.63 16.64
CA ALA A 6 10.37 0.32 15.70
C ALA A 6 9.24 1.34 15.52
N GLN A 7 9.43 2.56 16.02
CA GLN A 7 8.38 3.57 15.98
C GLN A 7 8.00 3.69 14.51
N ALA A 8 6.77 3.27 14.19
CA ALA A 8 6.29 3.29 12.83
C ALA A 8 6.26 4.75 12.38
N VAL A 9 7.27 5.12 11.61
CA VAL A 9 7.53 6.51 11.24
C VAL A 9 6.37 6.97 10.36
N CYS A 10 5.77 8.11 10.71
CA CYS A 10 4.58 8.68 10.03
C CYS A 10 3.29 7.84 10.15
N ALA A 11 3.21 6.89 11.08
CA ALA A 11 2.03 6.04 11.25
C ALA A 11 0.76 6.81 11.60
N LYS A 12 0.89 7.94 12.29
CA LYS A 12 -0.25 8.79 12.64
C LYS A 12 -0.87 9.38 11.37
N GLU A 13 -0.06 10.01 10.53
CA GLU A 13 -0.48 10.63 9.28
C GLU A 13 -1.08 9.59 8.31
N ALA A 14 -0.49 8.39 8.26
CA ALA A 14 -1.04 7.29 7.47
C ALA A 14 -2.40 6.83 8.00
N LEU A 15 -2.57 6.70 9.32
CA LEU A 15 -3.83 6.31 9.93
C LEU A 15 -4.93 7.36 9.69
N GLU A 16 -4.62 8.65 9.88
CA GLU A 16 -5.58 9.74 9.65
C GLU A 16 -6.07 9.74 8.20
N LEU A 17 -5.16 9.53 7.26
CA LEU A 17 -5.47 9.43 5.85
C LEU A 17 -6.33 8.20 5.50
N LEU A 18 -6.00 7.03 6.04
CA LEU A 18 -6.80 5.81 5.86
C LEU A 18 -8.22 6.01 6.40
N ASN A 19 -8.34 6.62 7.58
CA ASN A 19 -9.65 6.95 8.15
C ASN A 19 -10.42 7.91 7.23
N CYS A 20 -9.75 8.93 6.67
CA CYS A 20 -10.39 9.86 5.72
C CYS A 20 -10.97 9.15 4.49
N ALA A 21 -10.29 8.13 3.96
CA ALA A 21 -10.79 7.34 2.84
C ALA A 21 -12.06 6.53 3.17
N THR A 22 -12.32 6.28 4.47
CA THR A 22 -13.52 5.58 4.94
C THR A 22 -14.66 6.53 5.35
N GLU A 23 -14.41 7.84 5.41
CA GLU A 23 -15.43 8.81 5.81
C GLU A 23 -16.54 8.91 4.77
N THR A 24 -17.77 9.02 5.25
CA THR A 24 -18.96 9.27 4.43
C THR A 24 -19.72 10.47 5.02
N PRO A 25 -19.90 11.57 4.27
CA PRO A 25 -19.50 11.76 2.87
C PRO A 25 -17.99 11.89 2.70
N TYR A 26 -17.49 11.41 1.55
CA TYR A 26 -16.08 11.54 1.21
C TYR A 26 -15.71 13.00 0.92
N ASP A 27 -14.68 13.51 1.60
CA ASP A 27 -14.15 14.85 1.39
C ASP A 27 -12.76 14.79 0.71
N PRO A 28 -12.69 15.00 -0.62
CA PRO A 28 -11.43 14.91 -1.35
C PRO A 28 -10.41 15.97 -0.93
N GLN A 29 -10.86 17.16 -0.50
CA GLN A 29 -9.97 18.24 -0.09
C GLN A 29 -9.31 17.92 1.25
N LYS A 30 -10.08 17.35 2.19
CA LYS A 30 -9.59 16.87 3.48
C LYS A 30 -8.55 15.76 3.28
N CYS A 31 -8.86 14.74 2.50
CA CYS A 31 -7.93 13.63 2.29
C CYS A 31 -6.67 14.07 1.55
N ALA A 32 -6.76 15.02 0.61
CA ALA A 32 -5.59 15.60 -0.05
C ALA A 32 -4.65 16.34 0.93
N ARG A 33 -5.20 17.05 1.94
CA ARG A 33 -4.39 17.69 2.98
C ARG A 33 -3.66 16.67 3.84
N LEU A 34 -4.32 15.57 4.20
CA LEU A 34 -3.73 14.47 4.96
C LEU A 34 -2.64 13.75 4.17
N MET A 35 -2.84 13.55 2.86
CA MET A 35 -1.81 13.05 1.94
C MET A 35 -0.56 13.93 1.94
N ASN A 36 -0.73 15.25 1.84
CA ASN A 36 0.39 16.18 1.87
C ASN A 36 1.13 16.11 3.22
N SER A 37 0.40 16.02 4.34
CA SER A 37 1.00 15.83 5.67
C SER A 37 1.83 14.55 5.76
N LEU A 38 1.31 13.43 5.23
CA LEU A 38 2.05 12.17 5.17
C LEU A 38 3.32 12.30 4.32
N HIS A 39 3.22 12.91 3.14
CA HIS A 39 4.37 13.15 2.26
C HIS A 39 5.45 13.99 2.96
N ASP A 40 5.06 15.07 3.63
CA ASP A 40 5.95 15.92 4.44
C ASP A 40 6.68 15.12 5.53
N CYS A 41 5.96 14.26 6.25
CA CYS A 41 6.56 13.43 7.29
C CYS A 41 7.58 12.44 6.71
N VAL A 42 7.24 11.77 5.61
CA VAL A 42 8.12 10.80 4.93
C VAL A 42 9.42 11.47 4.47
N LEU A 43 9.33 12.66 3.88
CA LEU A 43 10.49 13.45 3.46
C LEU A 43 11.34 13.88 4.66
N LYS A 44 10.73 14.43 5.72
CA LYS A 44 11.43 14.89 6.93
C LYS A 44 12.14 13.75 7.64
N LYS A 45 11.54 12.56 7.69
CA LYS A 45 12.08 11.39 8.39
C LYS A 45 12.94 10.50 7.50
N LYS A 46 13.15 10.88 6.23
CA LYS A 46 13.96 10.14 5.25
C LYS A 46 13.57 8.67 5.17
N VAL A 47 12.28 8.38 5.23
CA VAL A 47 11.80 7.01 5.15
C VAL A 47 12.10 6.49 3.75
N LYS A 48 12.93 5.45 3.66
CA LYS A 48 13.20 4.76 2.39
C LYS A 48 11.96 3.97 1.98
N LYS A 49 11.86 3.66 0.68
CA LYS A 49 10.70 2.98 0.08
C LYS A 49 10.13 1.89 1.00
N PHE A 50 8.84 1.98 1.29
CA PHE A 50 8.11 0.90 1.93
C PHE A 50 8.03 -0.25 0.93
N LEU A 51 8.62 -1.38 1.29
CA LEU A 51 8.43 -2.62 0.55
C LEU A 51 7.24 -3.30 1.19
N LEU A 52 6.19 -3.53 0.40
CA LEU A 52 5.25 -4.59 0.74
C LEU A 52 6.07 -5.89 0.74
N PRO A 53 6.01 -6.71 1.80
CA PRO A 53 6.65 -8.01 1.76
C PRO A 53 6.12 -8.73 0.53
N GLU A 54 7.01 -9.04 -0.41
CA GLU A 54 6.70 -9.91 -1.53
C GLU A 54 6.18 -11.19 -0.90
N GLN A 55 4.94 -11.55 -1.24
CA GLN A 55 4.39 -12.84 -0.83
C GLN A 55 5.37 -13.87 -1.35
N SER A 56 6.14 -14.47 -0.42
CA SER A 56 7.08 -15.53 -0.73
C SER A 56 6.22 -16.77 -0.95
N GLU A 57 5.52 -16.81 -2.08
CA GLU A 57 4.93 -18.03 -2.58
C GLU A 57 6.11 -18.89 -3.08
N PRO A 58 6.27 -20.12 -2.57
CA PRO A 58 7.27 -21.02 -3.14
C PRO A 58 6.92 -21.26 -4.60
N SER A 59 7.87 -20.92 -5.45
CA SER A 59 7.86 -21.06 -6.89
C SER A 59 7.27 -22.41 -7.32
N GLN A 60 6.16 -22.40 -8.07
CA GLN A 60 5.82 -23.54 -8.93
C GLN A 60 6.32 -23.25 -10.36
N PRO A 61 6.99 -24.21 -11.00
CA PRO A 61 7.66 -23.98 -12.27
C PRO A 61 6.66 -23.81 -13.41
N GLU A 62 7.08 -22.98 -14.35
CA GLU A 62 6.53 -22.84 -15.70
C GLU A 62 6.17 -24.22 -16.31
N SER A 63 4.95 -24.36 -16.80
CA SER A 63 4.59 -25.39 -17.78
C SER A 63 3.61 -24.80 -18.77
N ALA A 64 4.15 -24.50 -19.94
CA ALA A 64 3.39 -24.18 -21.14
C ALA A 64 2.46 -25.33 -21.52
N GLN A 65 1.20 -25.03 -21.84
CA GLN A 65 0.46 -25.80 -22.83
C GLN A 65 -0.47 -24.92 -23.65
N ARG A 66 -0.05 -24.71 -24.89
CA ARG A 66 -0.80 -24.19 -26.04
C ARG A 66 -1.85 -25.22 -26.46
N THR A 67 -3.12 -24.83 -26.66
CA THR A 67 -3.94 -25.32 -27.80
C THR A 67 -5.03 -24.31 -28.16
N GLU A 68 -5.06 -23.93 -29.45
CA GLU A 68 -6.17 -23.30 -30.16
C GLU A 68 -7.50 -24.06 -29.98
N GLU A 69 -8.63 -23.37 -29.86
CA GLU A 69 -9.88 -23.83 -30.46
C GLU A 69 -10.78 -22.66 -30.91
N LYS A 70 -11.47 -22.90 -32.02
CA LYS A 70 -11.98 -22.02 -33.05
C LYS A 70 -13.51 -21.90 -32.94
N SER A 71 -14.07 -20.72 -33.17
CA SER A 71 -15.46 -20.60 -33.68
C SER A 71 -15.72 -19.22 -34.30
N ILE A 72 -15.58 -19.16 -35.62
CA ILE A 72 -16.36 -18.28 -36.48
C ILE A 72 -17.32 -19.20 -37.23
N SER A 73 -18.61 -18.93 -37.11
CA SER A 73 -19.70 -19.37 -37.98
C SER A 73 -20.38 -18.14 -38.52
#